data_AF-A0A538PT94-F1
#
_entry.id   AF-A0A538PT94-F1
#
_cell.length_a   1.000
_cell.length_b   1.000
_cell.length_c   1.000
_cell.angle_alpha   90.00
_cell.angle_beta   90.00
_cell.angle_gamma   90.00
#
_symmetry.space_group_name_H-M   'P 1'
#
loop_
_entity.id
_entity.type
_entity.pdbx_description
1 polymer ?
#
loop_
_entity_poly.entity_id
_entity_poly.type
_entity_poly.pdbx_seq_one_letter_code
_entity_poly.pdbx_strand_id
1 'polypeptide(L)'
;MLGALTACSNPAQAQGAPLGESVTTATANTGSTYYALYADLRRCPSPLCGGWFVDELNRPATQCHDGSTADQCYTPELDWSRSGLSDAQQSQLLDAAHTGATSGQVVAIARGTFAHGNSTPQPELGRFVISEAWAEVGSGAATGTFVEVHDNGLRCFAAPCRNLTEVTLDTPQVTDIAAVDFTPAGLTDSQVETCTTAMYGPDGLIVAGDRYTVQANGSTAPGRTATAAYLRLSSTPQ
;
A
#
# COMPACT_ATOMS: atom_id res chain seq x y z
N MET A 1 -75.88 23.43 17.06
CA MET A 1 -75.23 22.19 16.59
C MET A 1 -74.50 22.51 15.29
N LEU A 2 -73.23 22.90 15.35
CA LEU A 2 -72.35 22.96 14.19
C LEU A 2 -71.46 21.71 14.25
N GLY A 3 -71.64 20.82 13.29
CA GLY A 3 -70.83 19.61 13.12
C GLY A 3 -69.51 19.94 12.44
N ALA A 4 -68.45 19.34 12.97
CA ALA A 4 -67.11 19.29 12.40
C ALA A 4 -67.04 18.27 11.24
N LEU A 5 -66.10 18.46 10.30
CA LEU A 5 -64.96 17.55 10.03
C LEU A 5 -64.41 17.61 8.58
N THR A 6 -63.07 17.68 8.53
CA THR A 6 -62.08 17.10 7.58
C THR A 6 -61.90 17.57 6.12
N ALA A 7 -60.71 18.15 5.93
CA ALA A 7 -59.69 18.02 4.87
C ALA A 7 -59.86 17.08 3.66
N CYS A 8 -59.29 17.52 2.52
CA CYS A 8 -58.45 16.76 1.58
C CYS A 8 -57.72 17.80 0.66
N SER A 9 -56.40 17.97 0.75
CA SER A 9 -55.35 17.22 0.04
C SER A 9 -54.92 17.90 -1.27
N ASN A 10 -53.71 18.47 -1.25
CA ASN A 10 -53.00 19.04 -2.39
C ASN A 10 -52.19 17.92 -3.08
N PRO A 11 -52.17 17.78 -4.43
CA PRO A 11 -51.34 16.78 -5.08
C PRO A 11 -49.86 17.20 -5.06
N ALA A 12 -49.05 16.29 -4.52
CA ALA A 12 -47.60 16.38 -4.42
C ALA A 12 -46.94 16.40 -5.81
N GLN A 13 -45.90 17.23 -5.91
CA GLN A 13 -45.00 17.33 -7.05
C GLN A 13 -44.20 16.02 -7.20
N ALA A 14 -44.16 15.50 -8.43
CA ALA A 14 -43.23 14.45 -8.81
C ALA A 14 -41.81 15.01 -8.80
N GLN A 15 -40.95 14.46 -7.94
CA GLN A 15 -39.50 14.64 -8.01
C GLN A 15 -38.88 13.27 -8.28
N GLY A 16 -38.07 13.23 -9.35
CA GLY A 16 -37.44 12.02 -9.87
C GLY A 16 -36.52 11.35 -8.87
N ALA A 17 -36.52 10.01 -8.91
CA ALA A 17 -35.59 9.19 -8.17
C ALA A 17 -34.15 9.48 -8.64
N PRO A 18 -33.20 9.82 -7.77
CA PRO A 18 -31.79 9.71 -8.12
C PRO A 18 -31.46 8.23 -8.25
N LEU A 19 -30.82 7.88 -9.38
CA LEU A 19 -30.19 6.58 -9.59
C LEU A 19 -29.22 6.33 -8.44
N GLY A 20 -29.42 5.21 -7.74
CA GLY A 20 -28.60 4.81 -6.61
C GLY A 20 -27.15 4.62 -7.03
N GLU A 21 -26.32 5.61 -6.72
CA GLU A 21 -24.88 5.47 -6.66
C GLU A 21 -24.59 4.50 -5.51
N SER A 22 -24.26 3.25 -5.87
CA SER A 22 -23.75 2.28 -4.90
C SER A 22 -22.31 2.69 -4.58
N VAL A 23 -22.17 3.71 -3.73
CA VAL A 23 -20.92 3.95 -3.01
C VAL A 23 -20.81 2.82 -2.00
N THR A 24 -20.14 1.74 -2.41
CA THR A 24 -19.61 0.77 -1.46
C THR A 24 -18.52 1.53 -0.70
N THR A 25 -18.88 2.16 0.41
CA THR A 25 -17.90 2.68 1.36
C THR A 25 -17.12 1.47 1.85
N ALA A 26 -15.99 1.20 1.21
CA ALA A 26 -15.00 0.25 1.72
C ALA A 26 -14.76 0.65 3.17
N THR A 27 -15.07 -0.26 4.08
CA THR A 27 -14.81 -0.09 5.51
C THR A 27 -13.35 0.32 5.65
N ALA A 28 -13.09 1.51 6.19
CA ALA A 28 -11.74 1.95 6.50
C ALA A 28 -11.07 0.84 7.30
N ASN A 29 -10.00 0.28 6.75
CA ASN A 29 -9.32 -0.89 7.27
C ASN A 29 -8.55 -0.48 8.54
N THR A 30 -9.24 -0.32 9.67
CA THR A 30 -8.65 0.01 10.97
C THR A 30 -7.96 -1.21 11.55
N GLY A 31 -6.82 -1.58 10.99
CA GLY A 31 -6.01 -2.65 11.56
C GLY A 31 -4.59 -2.79 11.04
N SER A 32 -4.31 -2.44 9.78
CA SER A 32 -2.97 -2.57 9.19
C SER A 32 -2.75 -1.60 8.04
N THR A 33 -1.63 -0.90 8.04
CA THR A 33 -1.18 0.05 7.01
C THR A 33 0.19 -0.38 6.46
N TYR A 34 0.68 0.29 5.42
CA TYR A 34 1.98 0.01 4.81
C TYR A 34 3.05 0.97 5.33
N TYR A 35 4.23 0.43 5.59
CA TYR A 35 5.35 1.16 6.14
C TYR A 35 6.63 0.84 5.38
N ALA A 36 7.46 1.84 5.14
CA ALA A 36 8.87 1.63 4.87
C ALA A 36 9.57 1.13 6.15
N LEU A 37 10.47 0.16 6.00
CA LEU A 37 11.28 -0.38 7.08
C LEU A 37 12.76 -0.03 6.90
N TYR A 38 13.37 0.46 7.98
CA TYR A 38 14.79 0.78 8.03
C TYR A 38 15.43 0.15 9.27
N ALA A 39 16.62 -0.42 9.12
CA ALA A 39 17.40 -0.83 10.27
C ALA A 39 17.87 0.38 11.09
N ASP A 40 17.83 0.26 12.42
CA ASP A 40 18.42 1.26 13.30
C ASP A 40 19.93 1.05 13.45
N LEU A 41 20.72 1.91 12.79
CA LEU A 41 22.18 1.84 12.77
C LEU A 41 22.86 2.52 13.98
N ARG A 42 22.10 3.04 14.95
CA ARG A 42 22.65 3.69 16.15
C ARG A 42 23.38 2.67 17.04
N ARG A 43 24.46 3.12 17.69
CA ARG A 43 25.30 2.30 18.57
C ARG A 43 25.08 2.66 20.04
N CYS A 44 24.28 1.87 20.73
CA CYS A 44 23.92 2.04 22.14
C CYS A 44 23.49 0.68 22.74
N PRO A 45 23.21 0.58 24.06
CA PRO A 45 22.71 -0.65 24.65
C PRO A 45 21.34 -1.04 24.10
N SER A 46 21.22 -2.29 23.64
CA SER A 46 19.93 -2.88 23.30
C SER A 46 19.00 -2.88 24.52
N PRO A 47 17.69 -2.61 24.35
CA PRO A 47 16.98 -2.45 23.07
C PRO A 47 16.60 -0.99 22.79
N LEU A 48 17.40 -0.01 23.23
CA LEU A 48 17.17 1.39 22.87
C LEU A 48 17.64 1.71 21.44
N CYS A 49 18.42 0.81 20.84
CA CYS A 49 18.84 0.85 19.45
C CYS A 49 19.22 -0.53 18.91
N GLY A 50 19.54 -0.60 17.62
CA GLY A 50 19.80 -1.86 16.90
C GLY A 50 18.51 -2.60 16.52
N GLY A 51 17.36 -1.92 16.62
CA GLY A 51 16.06 -2.39 16.16
C GLY A 51 15.73 -1.81 14.78
N TRP A 52 14.53 -1.25 14.66
CA TRP A 52 13.96 -0.84 13.38
C TRP A 52 13.25 0.49 13.50
N PHE A 53 13.31 1.27 12.44
CA PHE A 53 12.42 2.40 12.23
C PHE A 53 11.36 2.01 11.20
N VAL A 54 10.11 2.35 11.49
CA VAL A 54 8.98 2.17 10.59
C VAL A 54 8.42 3.54 10.23
N ASP A 55 8.19 3.77 8.95
CA ASP A 55 7.74 5.05 8.38
C ASP A 55 6.51 4.81 7.49
N GLU A 56 5.38 5.40 7.85
CA GLU A 56 4.09 5.15 7.20
C GLU A 56 4.08 5.72 5.76
N LEU A 57 3.79 4.87 4.78
CA LEU A 57 3.84 5.26 3.38
C LEU A 57 2.71 6.24 3.03
N ASN A 58 2.99 7.13 2.08
CA ASN A 58 2.06 8.17 1.62
C ASN A 58 1.55 9.13 2.73
N ARG A 59 2.19 9.14 3.91
CA ARG A 59 1.85 10.04 5.03
C ARG A 59 3.03 10.94 5.37
N PRO A 60 2.77 12.16 5.87
CA PRO A 60 3.84 13.06 6.33
C PRO A 60 4.35 12.70 7.73
N ALA A 61 3.66 11.82 8.46
CA ALA A 61 4.02 11.39 9.80
C ALA A 61 3.43 10.01 10.08
N THR A 62 4.13 9.26 10.91
CA THR A 62 3.81 7.91 11.37
C THR A 62 3.20 7.98 12.76
N GLN A 63 2.07 7.29 12.97
CA GLN A 63 1.53 7.07 14.32
C GLN A 63 2.29 5.94 15.02
N CYS A 64 2.92 6.24 16.16
CA CYS A 64 3.70 5.29 16.94
C CYS A 64 2.84 4.45 17.90
N HIS A 65 3.42 3.39 18.47
CA HIS A 65 2.75 2.47 19.40
C HIS A 65 2.19 3.14 20.66
N ASP A 66 2.78 4.27 21.07
CA ASP A 66 2.36 5.08 22.22
C ASP A 66 1.29 6.14 21.89
N GLY A 67 0.84 6.18 20.63
CA GLY A 67 -0.15 7.12 20.13
C GLY A 67 0.42 8.50 19.75
N SER A 68 1.73 8.72 19.94
CA SER A 68 2.41 9.91 19.42
C SER A 68 2.57 9.83 17.89
N THR A 69 2.98 10.94 17.28
CA THR A 69 3.30 11.00 15.86
C THR A 69 4.72 11.52 15.67
N ALA A 70 5.49 10.86 14.81
CA ALA A 70 6.85 11.23 14.44
C ALA A 70 7.07 10.97 12.94
N ASP A 71 8.18 11.44 12.36
CA ASP A 71 8.52 11.09 10.97
C ASP A 71 8.59 9.57 10.81
N GLN A 72 9.29 8.91 11.75
CA GLN A 72 9.39 7.45 11.84
C GLN A 72 9.34 7.00 13.30
N CYS A 73 8.84 5.79 13.54
CA CYS A 73 8.67 5.22 14.87
C CYS A 73 9.67 4.08 15.10
N TYR A 74 10.32 4.08 16.25
CA TYR A 74 11.27 3.03 16.63
C TYR A 74 10.54 1.80 17.19
N THR A 75 11.00 0.61 16.83
CA THR A 75 10.66 -0.62 17.52
C THR A 75 11.88 -1.55 17.63
N PRO A 76 12.11 -2.19 18.78
CA PRO A 76 13.20 -3.14 18.92
C PRO A 76 12.89 -4.51 18.31
N GLU A 77 11.62 -4.80 18.01
CA GLU A 77 11.17 -6.14 17.66
C GLU A 77 10.17 -6.11 16.49
N LEU A 78 10.49 -6.89 15.45
CA LEU A 78 9.56 -7.25 14.38
C LEU A 78 8.95 -8.61 14.71
N ASP A 79 7.63 -8.66 14.77
CA ASP A 79 6.85 -9.86 15.06
C ASP A 79 6.33 -10.47 13.76
N TRP A 80 6.88 -11.63 13.42
CA TRP A 80 6.61 -12.35 12.18
C TRP A 80 5.46 -13.34 12.30
N SER A 81 4.82 -13.46 13.47
CA SER A 81 3.84 -14.50 13.79
C SER A 81 2.62 -14.53 12.85
N ARG A 82 2.34 -13.41 12.17
CA ARG A 82 1.24 -13.27 11.22
C ARG A 82 1.66 -13.19 9.75
N SER A 83 2.96 -13.21 9.48
CA SER A 83 3.50 -12.97 8.13
C SER A 83 3.46 -14.22 7.24
N GLY A 84 3.52 -15.42 7.84
CA GLY A 84 3.67 -16.66 7.09
C GLY A 84 4.98 -16.79 6.31
N LEU A 85 5.97 -15.92 6.58
CA LEU A 85 7.27 -15.90 5.92
C LEU A 85 8.23 -16.93 6.53
N SER A 86 8.98 -17.60 5.66
CA SER A 86 10.13 -18.41 6.06
C SER A 86 11.27 -17.55 6.59
N ASP A 87 12.18 -18.13 7.37
CA ASP A 87 13.37 -17.42 7.90
C ASP A 87 14.19 -16.77 6.78
N ALA A 88 14.31 -17.43 5.61
CA ALA A 88 15.03 -16.87 4.46
C ALA A 88 14.36 -15.59 3.92
N GLN A 89 13.03 -15.54 3.90
CA GLN A 89 12.27 -14.38 3.46
C GLN A 89 12.28 -13.26 4.49
N GLN A 90 12.25 -13.61 5.77
CA GLN A 90 12.46 -12.64 6.85
C GLN A 90 13.85 -12.01 6.68
N SER A 91 14.92 -12.81 6.53
CA SER A 91 16.28 -12.32 6.26
C SER A 91 16.34 -11.42 5.03
N GLN A 92 15.66 -11.77 3.94
CA GLN A 92 15.61 -10.92 2.74
C GLN A 92 15.02 -9.53 3.03
N LEU A 93 13.93 -9.45 3.82
CA LEU A 93 13.36 -8.15 4.21
C LEU A 93 14.31 -7.38 5.13
N LEU A 94 14.96 -8.06 6.07
CA LEU A 94 15.91 -7.43 6.99
C LEU A 94 17.13 -6.85 6.23
N ASP A 95 17.68 -7.60 5.28
CA ASP A 95 18.78 -7.15 4.43
C ASP A 95 18.37 -5.93 3.59
N ALA A 96 17.16 -5.96 3.02
CA ALA A 96 16.59 -4.82 2.31
C ALA A 96 16.44 -3.58 3.23
N ALA A 97 15.98 -3.77 4.47
CA ALA A 97 15.85 -2.68 5.44
C ALA A 97 17.21 -2.11 5.89
N HIS A 98 18.26 -2.94 5.95
CA HIS A 98 19.64 -2.47 6.15
C HIS A 98 20.15 -1.65 4.96
N THR A 99 19.91 -2.11 3.73
CA THR A 99 20.24 -1.34 2.52
C THR A 99 19.49 -0.01 2.51
N GLY A 100 18.20 -0.01 2.85
CA GLY A 100 17.40 1.21 2.98
C GLY A 100 17.99 2.19 4.00
N ALA A 101 18.38 1.71 5.18
CA ALA A 101 18.95 2.56 6.24
C ALA A 101 20.28 3.22 5.84
N THR A 102 21.07 2.58 4.97
CA THR A 102 22.35 3.14 4.49
C THR A 102 22.20 4.05 3.28
N SER A 103 21.23 3.76 2.40
CA SER A 103 20.98 4.51 1.16
C SER A 103 20.00 5.67 1.33
N GLY A 104 19.16 5.64 2.38
CA GLY A 104 18.02 6.53 2.55
C GLY A 104 16.86 6.24 1.58
N GLN A 105 16.86 5.09 0.90
CA GLN A 105 15.82 4.69 -0.03
C GLN A 105 14.84 3.71 0.62
N VAL A 106 13.59 3.72 0.15
CA VAL A 106 12.60 2.71 0.53
C VAL A 106 12.91 1.43 -0.25
N VAL A 107 13.56 0.45 0.39
CA VAL A 107 13.92 -0.84 -0.25
C VAL A 107 13.12 -2.01 0.36
N ALA A 108 12.67 -1.85 1.61
CA ALA A 108 11.84 -2.78 2.34
C ALA A 108 10.51 -2.13 2.71
N ILE A 109 9.41 -2.78 2.38
CA ILE A 109 8.06 -2.36 2.77
C ILE A 109 7.42 -3.50 3.56
N ALA A 110 6.73 -3.16 4.64
CA ALA A 110 5.90 -4.10 5.38
C ALA A 110 4.49 -3.56 5.55
N ARG A 111 3.51 -4.46 5.43
CA ARG A 111 2.16 -4.21 5.93
C ARG A 111 2.10 -4.75 7.35
N GLY A 112 1.60 -3.95 8.29
CA GLY A 112 1.57 -4.36 9.67
C GLY A 112 0.87 -3.38 10.60
N THR A 113 1.06 -3.61 11.89
CA THR A 113 0.51 -2.76 12.96
C THR A 113 1.38 -2.82 14.20
N PHE A 114 1.34 -1.77 15.00
CA PHE A 114 1.94 -1.80 16.33
C PHE A 114 1.09 -2.64 17.28
N ALA A 115 1.73 -3.61 17.94
CA ALA A 115 1.11 -4.33 19.04
C ALA A 115 0.90 -3.36 20.22
N HIS A 116 -0.36 -3.15 20.60
CA HIS A 116 -0.70 -2.42 21.81
C HIS A 116 -0.87 -3.41 22.98
N GLY A 117 -0.05 -3.29 24.02
CA GLY A 117 -0.21 -4.01 25.29
C GLY A 117 1.07 -4.55 25.92
N ASN A 118 0.95 -5.02 27.17
CA ASN A 118 2.05 -5.45 28.06
C ASN A 118 2.77 -6.76 27.67
N SER A 119 2.67 -7.18 26.40
CA SER A 119 3.19 -8.46 25.92
C SER A 119 4.59 -8.38 25.32
N THR A 120 5.21 -7.20 25.34
CA THR A 120 6.64 -7.03 25.01
C THR A 120 7.44 -6.92 26.31
N PRO A 121 8.70 -7.36 26.34
CA PRO A 121 9.60 -7.17 27.49
C PRO A 121 9.73 -5.69 27.90
N GLN A 122 9.47 -4.76 26.97
CA GLN A 122 9.46 -3.31 27.16
C GLN A 122 8.22 -2.72 26.45
N PRO A 123 7.06 -2.68 27.12
CA PRO A 123 5.82 -2.16 26.54
C PRO A 123 5.94 -0.73 26.05
N GLU A 124 6.83 0.07 26.64
CA GLU A 124 7.12 1.43 26.19
C GLU A 124 7.88 1.53 24.86
N LEU A 125 8.45 0.45 24.33
CA LEU A 125 9.18 0.48 23.04
C LEU A 125 8.41 -0.14 21.87
N GLY A 126 7.24 -0.73 22.15
CA GLY A 126 6.37 -1.33 21.15
C GLY A 126 6.96 -2.56 20.45
N ARG A 127 6.12 -3.24 19.67
CA ARG A 127 6.49 -4.34 18.76
C ARG A 127 5.69 -4.17 17.48
N PHE A 128 6.32 -4.32 16.33
CA PHE A 128 5.63 -4.16 15.05
C PHE A 128 5.29 -5.53 14.45
N VAL A 129 4.01 -5.83 14.33
CA VAL A 129 3.49 -7.11 13.83
C VAL A 129 3.34 -7.04 12.33
N ILE A 130 4.15 -7.83 11.62
CA ILE A 130 4.19 -7.89 10.16
C ILE A 130 3.18 -8.93 9.68
N SER A 131 2.32 -8.52 8.75
CA SER A 131 1.41 -9.41 8.01
C SER A 131 1.82 -9.62 6.56
N GLU A 132 2.54 -8.67 5.95
CA GLU A 132 3.07 -8.79 4.59
C GLU A 132 4.42 -8.10 4.51
N ALA A 133 5.28 -8.60 3.62
CA ALA A 133 6.59 -8.03 3.36
C ALA A 133 6.85 -7.94 1.86
N TRP A 134 7.54 -6.88 1.46
CA TRP A 134 7.81 -6.55 0.08
C TRP A 134 9.24 -6.04 -0.06
N ALA A 135 9.97 -6.54 -1.06
CA ALA A 135 11.35 -6.15 -1.32
C ALA A 135 11.49 -5.56 -2.73
N GLU A 136 12.31 -4.52 -2.84
CA GLU A 136 12.59 -3.86 -4.11
C GLU A 136 13.26 -4.83 -5.11
N VAL A 137 12.89 -4.73 -6.39
CA VAL A 137 13.46 -5.53 -7.48
C VAL A 137 14.70 -4.91 -8.10
N GLY A 138 14.87 -3.58 -7.95
CA GLY A 138 15.90 -2.79 -8.60
C GLY A 138 16.75 -1.99 -7.61
N SER A 139 17.18 -0.82 -8.06
CA SER A 139 17.89 0.17 -7.24
C SER A 139 17.39 1.59 -7.55
N GLY A 140 16.12 1.70 -7.93
CA GLY A 140 15.50 2.94 -8.33
C GLY A 140 15.15 3.77 -7.10
N ALA A 141 15.30 5.09 -7.18
CA ALA A 141 14.92 5.93 -6.06
C ALA A 141 13.39 6.03 -5.99
N ALA A 142 12.81 5.48 -4.91
CA ALA A 142 11.38 5.46 -4.68
C ALA A 142 10.84 6.88 -4.49
N THR A 143 10.17 7.39 -5.53
CA THR A 143 9.64 8.76 -5.57
C THR A 143 8.21 8.75 -6.12
N GLY A 144 7.38 9.67 -5.62
CA GLY A 144 5.96 9.74 -5.98
C GLY A 144 5.06 8.98 -5.00
N THR A 145 3.87 8.62 -5.46
CA THR A 145 2.87 7.91 -4.64
C THR A 145 3.08 6.41 -4.71
N PHE A 146 3.04 5.74 -3.55
CA PHE A 146 3.04 4.29 -3.47
C PHE A 146 1.65 3.73 -3.73
N VAL A 147 1.54 2.78 -4.65
CA VAL A 147 0.29 2.09 -4.98
C VAL A 147 0.54 0.59 -5.11
N GLU A 148 -0.47 -0.20 -4.80
CA GLU A 148 -0.53 -1.61 -5.20
C GLU A 148 -1.25 -1.71 -6.55
N VAL A 149 -0.68 -2.48 -7.49
CA VAL A 149 -1.20 -2.70 -8.84
C VAL A 149 -1.50 -4.17 -9.05
N HIS A 150 -2.69 -4.46 -9.56
CA HIS A 150 -3.12 -5.83 -9.91
C HIS A 150 -3.96 -5.87 -11.20
N ASP A 151 -4.00 -7.03 -11.87
CA ASP A 151 -4.95 -7.31 -12.97
C ASP A 151 -6.38 -7.30 -12.44
N ASN A 152 -7.26 -6.56 -13.12
CA ASN A 152 -8.68 -6.52 -12.77
C ASN A 152 -9.54 -7.49 -13.59
N GLY A 153 -8.90 -8.35 -14.39
CA GLY A 153 -9.56 -9.36 -15.21
C GLY A 153 -10.15 -8.82 -16.52
N LEU A 154 -10.12 -7.50 -16.76
CA LEU A 154 -10.58 -6.94 -18.02
C LEU A 154 -9.68 -7.38 -19.17
N ARG A 155 -10.29 -7.79 -20.28
CA ARG A 155 -9.59 -8.19 -21.50
C ARG A 155 -9.90 -7.19 -22.60
N CYS A 156 -8.85 -6.74 -23.28
CA CYS A 156 -8.94 -5.56 -24.11
C CYS A 156 -9.43 -5.86 -25.53
N PHE A 157 -10.37 -5.04 -26.02
CA PHE A 157 -10.78 -5.06 -27.43
C PHE A 157 -10.16 -3.90 -28.23
N ALA A 158 -9.88 -2.76 -27.60
CA ALA A 158 -9.24 -1.60 -28.19
C ALA A 158 -8.43 -0.83 -27.14
N ALA A 159 -7.21 -0.42 -27.49
CA ALA A 159 -6.32 0.33 -26.61
C ALA A 159 -6.72 1.82 -26.51
N PRO A 160 -6.41 2.52 -25.39
CA PRO A 160 -5.70 2.02 -24.20
C PRO A 160 -6.60 1.23 -23.25
N CYS A 161 -6.06 0.12 -22.74
CA CYS A 161 -6.82 -0.91 -22.02
C CYS A 161 -6.76 -0.68 -20.52
N ARG A 162 -7.87 -0.38 -19.85
CA ARG A 162 -7.88 -0.21 -18.38
C ARG A 162 -7.95 -1.55 -17.64
N ASN A 163 -7.00 -2.44 -17.90
CA ASN A 163 -6.98 -3.80 -17.39
C ASN A 163 -6.21 -3.98 -16.08
N LEU A 164 -5.63 -2.91 -15.57
CA LEU A 164 -4.98 -2.90 -14.27
C LEU A 164 -5.76 -1.98 -13.33
N THR A 165 -5.80 -2.33 -12.06
CA THR A 165 -6.31 -1.47 -11.00
C THR A 165 -5.16 -1.09 -10.08
N GLU A 166 -4.99 0.20 -9.82
CA GLU A 166 -4.12 0.71 -8.78
C GLU A 166 -4.94 1.07 -7.53
N VAL A 167 -4.42 0.71 -6.36
CA VAL A 167 -4.92 1.11 -5.06
C VAL A 167 -3.84 1.90 -4.37
N THR A 168 -4.11 3.18 -4.08
CA THR A 168 -3.15 4.01 -3.36
C THR A 168 -3.03 3.54 -1.93
N LEU A 169 -1.81 3.13 -1.53
CA LEU A 169 -1.56 2.60 -0.19
C LEU A 169 -1.99 3.61 0.88
N ASP A 170 -2.57 3.09 1.96
CA ASP A 170 -3.04 3.84 3.14
C ASP A 170 -4.11 4.90 2.86
N THR A 171 -4.81 4.76 1.72
CA THR A 171 -5.98 5.58 1.34
C THR A 171 -7.06 4.71 0.68
N PRO A 172 -8.32 5.20 0.58
CA PRO A 172 -9.37 4.48 -0.15
C PRO A 172 -9.34 4.73 -1.67
N GLN A 173 -8.32 5.41 -2.21
CA GLN A 173 -8.31 5.77 -3.63
C GLN A 173 -7.98 4.56 -4.52
N VAL A 174 -8.84 4.32 -5.50
CA VAL A 174 -8.71 3.24 -6.48
C VAL A 174 -8.85 3.83 -7.89
N THR A 175 -8.07 3.36 -8.85
CA THR A 175 -8.16 3.82 -10.25
C THR A 175 -7.80 2.71 -11.22
N ASP A 176 -8.56 2.56 -12.29
CA ASP A 176 -8.15 1.67 -13.38
C ASP A 176 -7.18 2.38 -14.32
N ILE A 177 -6.01 1.77 -14.49
CA ILE A 177 -4.91 2.26 -15.32
C ILE A 177 -4.66 1.31 -16.50
N ALA A 178 -4.00 1.84 -17.52
CA ALA A 178 -3.72 1.11 -18.74
C ALA A 178 -2.29 0.61 -18.91
N ALA A 179 -1.37 1.13 -18.10
CA ALA A 179 0.03 0.73 -18.17
C ALA A 179 0.77 1.11 -16.89
N VAL A 180 1.82 0.35 -16.61
CA VAL A 180 2.92 0.74 -15.72
C VAL A 180 4.18 0.90 -16.57
N ASP A 181 4.82 2.07 -16.50
CA ASP A 181 6.07 2.36 -17.19
C ASP A 181 7.25 2.21 -16.22
N PHE A 182 8.04 1.15 -16.39
CA PHE A 182 9.21 0.85 -15.56
C PHE A 182 10.50 1.54 -16.00
N THR A 183 10.47 2.33 -17.08
CA THR A 183 11.65 3.04 -17.58
C THR A 183 12.31 3.93 -16.52
N PRO A 184 11.56 4.70 -15.70
CA PRO A 184 12.18 5.56 -14.68
C PRO A 184 12.90 4.80 -13.56
N ALA A 185 12.46 3.58 -13.24
CA ALA A 185 13.14 2.72 -12.26
C ALA A 185 14.43 2.09 -12.81
N GLY A 186 14.70 2.19 -14.12
CA GLY A 186 15.90 1.63 -14.74
C GLY A 186 15.96 0.10 -14.65
N LEU A 187 14.81 -0.58 -14.59
CA LEU A 187 14.74 -2.03 -14.51
C LEU A 187 15.28 -2.67 -15.80
N THR A 188 16.02 -3.76 -15.65
CA THR A 188 16.40 -4.65 -16.76
C THR A 188 15.19 -5.39 -17.31
N ASP A 189 15.29 -5.90 -18.54
CA ASP A 189 14.18 -6.64 -19.19
C ASP A 189 13.67 -7.82 -18.34
N SER A 190 14.57 -8.56 -17.68
CA SER A 190 14.17 -9.67 -16.80
C SER A 190 13.46 -9.22 -15.53
N GLN A 191 13.85 -8.07 -14.98
CA GLN A 191 13.15 -7.46 -13.84
C GLN A 191 11.77 -6.93 -14.26
N VAL A 192 11.66 -6.32 -15.44
CA VAL A 192 10.38 -5.90 -16.02
C VAL A 192 9.45 -7.10 -16.23
N GLU A 193 9.97 -8.22 -16.75
CA GLU A 193 9.20 -9.47 -16.91
C GLU A 193 8.72 -10.01 -15.56
N THR A 194 9.59 -9.98 -14.53
CA THR A 194 9.25 -10.42 -13.17
C THR A 194 8.15 -9.55 -12.56
N CYS A 195 8.30 -8.21 -12.63
CA CYS A 195 7.30 -7.26 -12.15
C CYS A 195 5.97 -7.39 -12.91
N THR A 196 6.04 -7.60 -14.23
CA THR A 196 4.86 -7.84 -15.06
C THR A 196 4.14 -9.10 -14.62
N THR A 197 4.84 -10.20 -14.43
CA THR A 197 4.26 -11.45 -13.93
C THR A 197 3.59 -11.27 -12.57
N ALA A 198 4.21 -10.52 -11.65
CA ALA A 198 3.65 -10.24 -10.34
C ALA A 198 2.36 -9.40 -10.40
N MET A 199 2.29 -8.36 -11.25
CA MET A 199 1.07 -7.57 -11.45
C MET A 199 -0.13 -8.42 -11.91
N TYR A 200 0.11 -9.43 -12.74
CA TYR A 200 -0.93 -10.37 -13.20
C TYR A 200 -1.10 -11.58 -12.27
N GLY A 201 -0.29 -11.67 -11.22
CA GLY A 201 -0.33 -12.73 -10.21
C GLY A 201 -1.28 -12.42 -9.05
N PRO A 202 -1.45 -13.38 -8.13
CA PRO A 202 -2.35 -13.22 -6.98
C PRO A 202 -1.85 -12.20 -5.94
N ASP A 203 -0.54 -11.94 -5.95
CA ASP A 203 0.10 -11.05 -4.98
C ASP A 203 0.09 -9.59 -5.42
N GLY A 204 -0.01 -9.31 -6.72
CA GLY A 204 0.13 -7.96 -7.26
C GLY A 204 1.57 -7.42 -7.20
N LEU A 205 1.71 -6.12 -7.40
CA LEU A 205 2.99 -5.40 -7.37
C LEU A 205 2.81 -4.08 -6.64
N ILE A 206 3.71 -3.73 -5.72
CA ILE A 206 3.78 -2.36 -5.22
C ILE A 206 4.73 -1.54 -6.12
N VAL A 207 4.33 -0.32 -6.47
CA VAL A 207 5.19 0.64 -7.18
C VAL A 207 5.13 2.01 -6.53
N ALA A 208 6.24 2.74 -6.57
CA ALA A 208 6.27 4.18 -6.34
C ALA A 208 6.30 4.91 -7.69
N GLY A 209 5.55 6.00 -7.83
CA GLY A 209 5.64 6.86 -9.01
C GLY A 209 4.45 7.79 -9.19
N ASP A 210 4.31 8.33 -10.41
CA ASP A 210 3.34 9.36 -10.74
C ASP A 210 2.38 8.90 -11.85
N ARG A 211 1.18 9.49 -11.86
CA ARG A 211 0.20 9.20 -12.90
C ARG A 211 0.52 9.99 -14.17
N TYR A 212 0.44 9.32 -15.32
CA TYR A 212 0.57 9.94 -16.64
C TYR A 212 -0.61 9.58 -17.55
N THR A 213 -0.64 10.17 -18.74
CA THR A 213 -1.66 9.86 -19.75
C THR A 213 -1.10 8.94 -20.82
N VAL A 214 -1.65 7.74 -20.93
CA VAL A 214 -1.43 6.81 -22.03
C VAL A 214 -2.31 7.23 -23.20
N GLN A 215 -1.72 7.34 -24.40
CA GLN A 215 -2.46 7.61 -25.63
C GLN A 215 -2.32 6.45 -26.60
N ALA A 216 -3.43 5.96 -27.14
CA ALA A 216 -3.44 4.96 -28.20
C ALA A 216 -4.70 5.14 -29.06
N ASN A 217 -4.54 5.06 -30.38
CA ASN A 217 -5.64 5.12 -31.35
C ASN A 217 -6.59 6.33 -31.16
N GLY A 218 -6.05 7.51 -30.79
CA GLY A 218 -6.83 8.72 -30.55
C GLY A 218 -7.63 8.72 -29.24
N SER A 219 -7.50 7.69 -28.41
CA SER A 219 -8.12 7.58 -27.07
C SER A 219 -7.06 7.67 -25.97
N THR A 220 -7.50 8.02 -24.75
CA THR A 220 -6.60 8.18 -23.60
C THR A 220 -7.07 7.40 -22.37
N ALA A 221 -6.10 6.96 -21.57
CA ALA A 221 -6.33 6.38 -20.26
C ALA A 221 -5.19 6.78 -19.29
N PRO A 222 -5.43 6.72 -17.98
CA PRO A 222 -4.37 6.84 -16.99
C PRO A 222 -3.33 5.73 -17.16
N GLY A 223 -2.06 6.05 -16.94
CA GLY A 223 -0.99 5.10 -16.67
C GLY A 223 -0.21 5.54 -15.43
N ARG A 224 0.71 4.71 -14.97
CA ARG A 224 1.59 5.04 -13.84
C ARG A 224 3.06 4.82 -14.21
N THR A 225 3.93 5.77 -13.89
CA THR A 225 5.35 5.51 -13.88
C THR A 225 5.71 4.68 -12.66
N ALA A 226 6.71 3.81 -12.78
CA ALA A 226 7.36 3.17 -11.66
C ALA A 226 8.79 3.72 -11.55
N THR A 227 9.07 4.45 -10.48
CA THR A 227 10.41 4.90 -10.07
C THR A 227 11.08 3.89 -9.15
N ALA A 228 10.28 3.07 -8.46
CA ALA A 228 10.67 1.85 -7.78
C ALA A 228 9.54 0.80 -7.86
N ALA A 229 9.89 -0.48 -7.76
CA ALA A 229 8.94 -1.60 -7.82
C ALA A 229 9.32 -2.68 -6.80
N TYR A 230 8.33 -3.27 -6.14
CA TYR A 230 8.50 -4.18 -5.02
C TYR A 230 7.68 -5.46 -5.22
N LEU A 231 8.33 -6.60 -5.04
CA LEU A 231 7.68 -7.91 -5.07
C LEU A 231 7.30 -8.35 -3.67
N ARG A 232 6.15 -9.01 -3.57
CA ARG A 232 5.73 -9.63 -2.33
C ARG A 232 6.66 -10.79 -1.99
N LEU A 233 7.10 -10.83 -0.75
CA LEU A 233 7.72 -12.02 -0.19
C LEU A 233 6.56 -12.93 0.25
N SER A 234 6.36 -14.06 -0.42
CA SER A 234 5.29 -14.99 -0.10
C SER A 234 5.80 -16.43 -0.11
N SER A 235 5.30 -17.27 0.80
CA SER A 235 5.77 -18.66 0.98
C SER A 235 5.31 -19.62 -0.12
N THR A 236 4.62 -19.11 -1.14
CA THR A 236 4.23 -19.91 -2.31
C THR A 236 5.41 -19.98 -3.28
N PRO A 237 5.89 -21.18 -3.65
CA PRO A 237 6.89 -21.28 -4.70
C PRO A 237 6.25 -20.83 -6.03
N GLN A 238 6.91 -19.87 -6.71
CA GLN A 238 6.70 -19.62 -8.14
C GLN A 238 7.02 -20.86 -8.97
#